data_AF-A0A851QGK2-F1
#
_entry.id   AF-A0A851QGK2-F1
#
_cell.length_a   1.000
_cell.length_b   1.000
_cell.length_c   1.000
_cell.angle_alpha   90.00
_cell.angle_beta   90.00
_cell.angle_gamma   90.00
#
_symmetry.space_group_name_H-M   'P 1'
#
loop_
_entity.id
_entity.type
_entity.pdbx_description
1 polymer ?
#
loop_
_entity_poly.entity_id
_entity_poly.type
_entity_poly.pdbx_seq_one_letter_code
_entity_poly.pdbx_strand_id
1 'polypeptide(L)'
;LPRKSNCLTELTRVVLSHRLKALFILTISFFVFVATSMSYWRTGEDAVGQLYSLLMQSKDAQFLPSLPHPTAGEPLPSPGDVFFVETSERTNPSYLFTCSVESAARAHPGTRVVVFMKGLANGNASLPNHWGFSLLRCFPNVEIHPLDLPELFSGTPLAKWYLQSDHQKEPYYLPVLSDACRIAIMWKFGGIYLDTDFIVLKNLKNLTNTLGLQDQDVLNG
;
A
#
# COMPACT_ATOMS: atom_id res chain seq x y z
N LEU A 1 -9.25 -29.13 -9.73
CA LEU A 1 -10.36 -28.62 -10.58
C LEU A 1 -10.68 -27.19 -10.14
N PRO A 2 -10.53 -26.15 -10.97
CA PRO A 2 -10.25 -24.82 -10.44
C PRO A 2 -11.51 -24.07 -10.00
N ARG A 3 -11.41 -23.49 -8.81
CA ARG A 3 -12.32 -22.59 -8.09
C ARG A 3 -12.47 -21.22 -8.79
N LYS A 4 -12.66 -21.18 -10.11
CA LYS A 4 -12.73 -19.93 -10.89
C LYS A 4 -14.11 -19.27 -10.82
N SER A 5 -15.18 -20.07 -10.69
CA SER A 5 -16.59 -19.63 -10.74
C SER A 5 -16.99 -18.70 -9.58
N ASN A 6 -16.56 -19.01 -8.35
CA ASN A 6 -16.99 -18.24 -7.19
C ASN A 6 -16.31 -16.85 -7.11
N CYS A 7 -15.07 -16.72 -7.60
CA CYS A 7 -14.40 -15.43 -7.57
C CYS A 7 -15.10 -14.39 -8.45
N LEU A 8 -15.44 -14.73 -9.70
CA LEU A 8 -16.10 -13.81 -10.61
C LEU A 8 -17.47 -13.36 -10.06
N THR A 9 -18.15 -14.26 -9.37
CA THR A 9 -19.44 -14.01 -8.71
C THR A 9 -19.29 -13.09 -7.49
N GLU A 10 -18.27 -13.30 -6.64
CA GLU A 10 -17.98 -12.40 -5.52
C GLU A 10 -17.52 -11.01 -6.01
N LEU A 11 -16.68 -10.96 -7.04
CA LEU A 11 -16.19 -9.71 -7.63
C LEU A 11 -17.35 -8.91 -8.24
N THR A 12 -18.23 -9.55 -9.00
CA THR A 12 -19.43 -8.89 -9.57
C THR A 12 -20.40 -8.43 -8.49
N ARG A 13 -20.61 -9.20 -7.42
CA ARG A 13 -21.45 -8.82 -6.28
C ARG A 13 -20.87 -7.62 -5.52
N VAL A 14 -19.57 -7.62 -5.23
CA VAL A 14 -18.88 -6.51 -4.56
C VAL A 14 -18.96 -5.27 -5.45
N VAL A 15 -18.62 -5.37 -6.73
CA VAL A 15 -18.70 -4.26 -7.70
C VAL A 15 -20.13 -3.72 -7.81
N LEU A 16 -21.15 -4.59 -7.89
CA LEU A 16 -22.56 -4.18 -7.97
C LEU A 16 -23.01 -3.45 -6.70
N SER A 17 -22.66 -3.97 -5.53
CA SER A 17 -23.01 -3.34 -4.25
C SER A 17 -22.35 -1.96 -4.09
N HIS A 18 -21.11 -1.80 -4.56
CA HIS A 18 -20.42 -0.53 -4.55
C HIS A 18 -20.94 0.46 -5.59
N ARG A 19 -21.37 -0.01 -6.76
CA ARG A 19 -22.05 0.83 -7.75
C ARG A 19 -23.36 1.40 -7.20
N LEU A 20 -24.16 0.59 -6.50
CA LEU A 20 -25.39 1.06 -5.87
C LEU A 20 -25.12 2.07 -4.75
N LYS A 21 -24.11 1.82 -3.89
CA LYS A 21 -23.69 2.77 -2.85
C LYS A 21 -23.14 4.07 -3.46
N ALA A 22 -22.33 3.99 -4.50
CA ALA A 22 -21.79 5.16 -5.20
C ALA A 22 -22.90 5.97 -5.89
N LEU A 23 -23.84 5.31 -6.55
CA LEU A 23 -25.00 5.97 -7.15
C LEU A 23 -25.84 6.68 -6.08
N PHE A 24 -26.08 6.03 -4.94
CA PHE A 24 -26.78 6.63 -3.82
C PHE A 24 -26.06 7.87 -3.27
N ILE A 25 -24.74 7.78 -3.06
CA ILE A 25 -23.93 8.93 -2.63
C ILE A 25 -23.98 10.06 -3.67
N LEU A 26 -23.80 9.76 -4.95
CA LEU A 26 -23.88 10.74 -6.04
C LEU A 26 -25.25 11.42 -6.09
N THR A 27 -26.34 10.66 -5.93
CA THR A 27 -27.68 11.23 -5.90
C THR A 27 -27.86 12.18 -4.72
N ILE A 28 -27.44 11.77 -3.51
CA ILE A 28 -27.52 12.63 -2.31
C ILE A 28 -26.67 13.89 -2.50
N SER A 29 -25.42 13.75 -2.94
CA SER A 29 -24.52 14.88 -3.19
C SER A 29 -25.09 15.84 -4.24
N PHE A 30 -25.73 15.32 -5.29
CA PHE A 30 -26.43 16.14 -6.28
C PHE A 30 -27.61 16.90 -5.67
N PHE A 31 -28.45 16.25 -4.87
CA PHE A 31 -29.57 16.91 -4.19
C PHE A 31 -29.11 17.97 -3.18
N VAL A 32 -28.03 17.70 -2.44
CA VAL A 32 -27.43 18.67 -1.52
C VAL A 32 -26.85 19.85 -2.30
N PHE A 33 -26.13 19.60 -3.40
CA PHE A 33 -25.59 20.66 -4.27
C PHE A 33 -26.69 21.52 -4.90
N VAL A 34 -27.79 20.90 -5.35
CA VAL A 34 -28.96 21.64 -5.85
C VAL A 34 -29.60 22.45 -4.71
N ALA A 35 -29.76 21.88 -3.51
CA ALA A 35 -30.34 22.61 -2.38
C ALA A 35 -29.45 23.78 -1.92
N THR A 36 -28.14 23.59 -1.84
CA THR A 36 -27.19 24.66 -1.48
C THR A 36 -27.10 25.71 -2.56
N SER A 37 -27.01 25.34 -3.85
CA SER A 37 -27.00 26.31 -4.95
C SER A 37 -28.31 27.10 -5.06
N MET A 38 -29.47 26.48 -4.82
CA MET A 38 -30.76 27.19 -4.73
C MET A 38 -30.83 28.14 -3.53
N SER A 39 -30.16 27.80 -2.43
CA SER A 39 -30.04 28.67 -1.24
C SER A 39 -29.03 29.81 -1.47
N TYR A 40 -27.96 29.54 -2.22
CA TYR A 40 -26.91 30.49 -2.58
C TYR A 40 -27.40 31.50 -3.62
N TRP A 41 -28.20 31.05 -4.61
CA TRP A 41 -28.87 31.93 -5.58
C TRP A 41 -29.90 32.87 -4.95
N ARG A 42 -30.35 32.58 -3.72
CA ARG A 42 -31.23 33.45 -2.96
C ARG A 42 -30.47 34.54 -2.18
N THR A 43 -29.14 34.45 -2.13
CA THR A 43 -28.27 35.31 -1.33
C THR A 43 -26.93 35.50 -2.07
N GLY A 44 -26.96 36.08 -3.27
CA GLY A 44 -25.72 36.33 -4.02
C GLY A 44 -25.12 37.68 -3.67
N GLU A 45 -23.93 37.69 -3.05
CA GLU A 45 -22.73 38.37 -3.57
C GLU A 45 -21.50 38.17 -2.65
N ASP A 46 -20.33 38.06 -3.31
CA ASP A 46 -18.94 38.21 -2.85
C ASP A 46 -18.21 37.07 -2.09
N ALA A 47 -17.39 36.31 -2.84
CA ALA A 47 -15.93 36.52 -2.94
C ALA A 47 -15.19 35.22 -3.32
N VAL A 48 -14.71 35.16 -4.56
CA VAL A 48 -13.77 34.13 -5.06
C VAL A 48 -12.34 34.60 -4.81
N GLY A 49 -11.54 33.70 -4.24
CA GLY A 49 -10.10 33.66 -4.45
C GLY A 49 -9.26 34.16 -3.29
N GLN A 50 -8.80 33.24 -2.43
CA GLN A 50 -7.47 33.22 -1.81
C GLN A 50 -7.31 31.93 -0.96
N LEU A 51 -6.98 30.78 -1.58
CA LEU A 51 -6.23 29.70 -0.91
C LEU A 51 -5.57 28.72 -1.89
N TYR A 52 -5.09 29.23 -3.03
CA TYR A 52 -4.09 28.54 -3.84
C TYR A 52 -2.80 29.35 -3.73
N SER A 53 -2.01 29.06 -2.69
CA SER A 53 -0.57 29.34 -2.51
C SER A 53 -0.24 29.24 -1.02
N LEU A 54 0.74 28.38 -0.70
CA LEU A 54 1.38 28.05 0.60
C LEU A 54 1.23 26.54 0.85
N LEU A 55 2.23 25.66 0.77
CA LEU A 55 3.68 25.76 0.66
C LEU A 55 4.16 24.51 -0.10
N MET A 56 4.52 24.69 -1.38
CA MET A 56 5.39 23.77 -2.10
C MET A 56 6.82 24.31 -1.94
N GLN A 57 7.49 23.90 -0.88
CA GLN A 57 8.96 23.99 -0.80
C GLN A 57 9.51 23.07 0.30
N SER A 58 9.95 21.87 -0.08
CA SER A 58 11.07 21.22 0.60
C SER A 58 11.97 20.63 -0.46
N LYS A 59 12.97 21.43 -0.85
CA LYS A 59 14.06 21.03 -1.70
C LYS A 59 15.21 20.73 -0.74
N ASP A 60 15.51 19.47 -0.52
CA ASP A 60 16.82 19.04 -0.02
C ASP A 60 17.11 17.62 -0.51
N ALA A 61 17.96 17.57 -1.52
CA ALA A 61 18.63 16.37 -1.99
C ALA A 61 20.07 16.47 -1.48
N GLN A 62 20.40 15.77 -0.39
CA GLN A 62 21.78 15.65 0.06
C GLN A 62 22.07 14.29 0.73
N PHE A 63 22.98 13.57 0.06
CA PHE A 63 23.93 12.56 0.52
C PHE A 63 23.40 11.25 1.15
N LEU A 64 23.36 10.21 0.31
CA LEU A 64 23.51 8.83 0.76
C LEU A 64 25.01 8.48 0.84
N PRO A 65 25.52 8.00 1.98
CA PRO A 65 26.82 7.33 2.03
C PRO A 65 26.71 5.99 1.29
N SER A 66 27.68 5.70 0.42
CA SER A 66 27.82 4.40 -0.23
C SER A 66 27.91 3.27 0.81
N LEU A 67 26.97 2.33 0.79
CA LEU A 67 27.03 1.08 1.55
C LEU A 67 28.11 0.17 0.93
N PRO A 68 28.82 -0.68 1.70
CA PRO A 68 29.87 -1.54 1.15
C PRO A 68 29.30 -2.53 0.14
N HIS A 69 30.03 -2.69 -0.96
CA HIS A 69 29.77 -3.72 -1.97
C HIS A 69 29.73 -5.12 -1.33
N PRO A 70 28.73 -5.96 -1.64
CA PRO A 70 28.83 -7.39 -1.41
C PRO A 70 29.93 -7.97 -2.31
N THR A 71 30.83 -8.72 -1.69
CA THR A 71 31.90 -9.48 -2.35
C THR A 71 31.33 -10.33 -3.49
N ALA A 72 31.97 -10.25 -4.66
CA ALA A 72 31.63 -11.02 -5.85
C ALA A 72 31.67 -12.53 -5.55
N GLY A 73 30.53 -13.21 -5.65
CA GLY A 73 30.46 -14.66 -5.48
C GLY A 73 29.07 -15.25 -5.21
N GLU A 74 28.06 -14.45 -4.85
CA GLU A 74 26.72 -15.00 -4.65
C GLU A 74 25.97 -15.21 -5.98
N PRO A 75 25.25 -16.33 -6.15
CA PRO A 75 24.34 -16.53 -7.27
C PRO A 75 23.39 -15.33 -7.37
N LEU A 76 23.07 -14.89 -8.60
CA LEU A 76 22.02 -13.90 -8.83
C LEU A 76 20.82 -14.27 -7.94
N PRO A 77 20.40 -13.40 -7.00
CA PRO A 77 19.26 -13.70 -6.18
C PRO A 77 18.12 -14.05 -7.13
N SER A 78 17.39 -15.14 -6.84
CA SER A 78 16.11 -15.38 -7.50
C SER A 78 15.34 -14.04 -7.51
N PRO A 79 14.52 -13.72 -8.53
CA PRO A 79 13.97 -12.38 -8.70
C PRO A 79 13.17 -11.82 -7.50
N GLY A 80 13.06 -12.57 -6.40
CA GLY A 80 12.51 -12.21 -5.10
C GLY A 80 11.00 -12.27 -5.14
N ASP A 81 10.36 -12.15 -4.00
CA ASP A 81 8.92 -11.93 -3.97
C ASP A 81 8.60 -10.43 -4.06
N VAL A 82 7.31 -10.10 -4.18
CA VAL A 82 6.83 -8.72 -4.03
C VAL A 82 6.24 -8.58 -2.65
N PHE A 83 6.61 -7.54 -1.92
CA PHE A 83 6.23 -7.32 -0.53
C PHE A 83 5.46 -6.02 -0.36
N PHE A 84 4.44 -6.07 0.49
CA PHE A 84 3.68 -4.92 1.01
C PHE A 84 3.63 -5.00 2.53
N VAL A 85 3.57 -3.85 3.21
CA VAL A 85 3.39 -3.79 4.65
C VAL A 85 2.29 -2.79 5.05
N GLU A 86 1.51 -3.16 6.06
CA GLU A 86 0.54 -2.31 6.74
C GLU A 86 0.83 -2.35 8.23
N THR A 87 1.41 -1.28 8.76
CA THR A 87 1.90 -1.19 10.13
C THR A 87 0.86 -0.71 11.13
N SER A 88 -0.31 -0.28 10.66
CA SER A 88 -1.43 0.09 11.53
C SER A 88 -2.23 -1.14 11.98
N GLU A 89 -3.08 -0.95 13.00
CA GLU A 89 -4.00 -1.99 13.48
C GLU A 89 -5.21 -2.20 12.54
N ARG A 90 -5.21 -1.59 11.35
CA ARG A 90 -6.32 -1.69 10.41
C ARG A 90 -6.40 -3.08 9.81
N THR A 91 -7.63 -3.58 9.76
CA THR A 91 -7.99 -4.90 9.19
C THR A 91 -8.94 -4.75 8.00
N ASN A 92 -9.17 -3.54 7.54
CA ASN A 92 -10.05 -3.17 6.43
C ASN A 92 -9.22 -2.48 5.34
N PRO A 93 -8.53 -3.22 4.47
CA PRO A 93 -7.71 -2.63 3.41
C PRO A 93 -8.55 -1.69 2.54
N SER A 94 -7.99 -0.52 2.23
CA SER A 94 -8.65 0.47 1.38
C SER A 94 -8.78 -0.04 -0.07
N TYR A 95 -9.52 0.70 -0.90
CA TYR A 95 -9.53 0.43 -2.34
C TYR A 95 -8.14 0.52 -2.94
N LEU A 96 -7.42 1.59 -2.62
CA LEU A 96 -6.10 1.83 -3.18
C LEU A 96 -5.13 0.70 -2.81
N PHE A 97 -5.10 0.33 -1.52
CA PHE A 97 -4.37 -0.85 -1.05
C PHE A 97 -4.72 -2.09 -1.87
N THR A 98 -6.00 -2.39 -1.97
CA THR A 98 -6.47 -3.60 -2.65
C THR A 98 -6.06 -3.59 -4.12
N CYS A 99 -6.20 -2.45 -4.80
CA CYS A 99 -5.76 -2.25 -6.19
C CYS A 99 -4.24 -2.37 -6.34
N SER A 100 -3.46 -1.89 -5.38
CA SER A 100 -2.00 -1.99 -5.39
C SER A 100 -1.55 -3.45 -5.37
N VAL A 101 -2.08 -4.24 -4.43
CA VAL A 101 -1.78 -5.68 -4.35
C VAL A 101 -2.29 -6.43 -5.59
N GLU A 102 -3.51 -6.12 -6.05
CA GLU A 102 -4.10 -6.71 -7.25
C GLU A 102 -3.23 -6.46 -8.49
N SER A 103 -2.82 -5.21 -8.71
CA SER A 103 -2.01 -4.80 -9.86
C SER A 103 -0.65 -5.50 -9.85
N ALA A 104 0.01 -5.58 -8.69
CA ALA A 104 1.26 -6.31 -8.53
C ALA A 104 1.10 -7.81 -8.82
N ALA A 105 0.04 -8.43 -8.32
CA ALA A 105 -0.25 -9.86 -8.56
C ALA A 105 -0.49 -10.16 -10.04
N ARG A 106 -1.17 -9.26 -10.77
CA ARG A 106 -1.43 -9.39 -12.21
C ARG A 106 -0.18 -9.16 -13.05
N ALA A 107 0.66 -8.20 -12.69
CA ALA A 107 1.92 -7.92 -13.38
C ALA A 107 2.99 -9.00 -13.14
N HIS A 108 2.87 -9.76 -12.04
CA HIS A 108 3.82 -10.81 -11.64
C HIS A 108 3.16 -12.18 -11.39
N PRO A 109 2.56 -12.82 -12.42
CA PRO A 109 1.76 -14.03 -12.24
C PRO A 109 2.54 -15.25 -11.72
N GLY A 110 3.87 -15.27 -11.88
CA GLY A 110 4.76 -16.34 -11.40
C GLY A 110 5.52 -15.99 -10.11
N THR A 111 5.18 -14.91 -9.43
CA THR A 111 5.88 -14.42 -8.23
C THR A 111 4.90 -14.31 -7.07
N ARG A 112 5.34 -14.66 -5.86
CA ARG A 112 4.50 -14.46 -4.67
C ARG A 112 4.41 -12.98 -4.35
N VAL A 113 3.21 -12.56 -3.98
CA VAL A 113 2.90 -11.23 -3.48
C VAL A 113 2.53 -11.40 -2.03
N VAL A 114 3.43 -11.01 -1.14
CA VAL A 114 3.34 -11.19 0.30
C VAL A 114 2.91 -9.87 0.92
N VAL A 115 1.78 -9.89 1.63
CA VAL A 115 1.23 -8.73 2.32
C VAL A 115 1.32 -8.97 3.82
N PHE A 116 2.16 -8.20 4.51
CA PHE A 116 2.25 -8.23 5.97
C PHE A 116 1.34 -7.18 6.58
N MET A 117 0.48 -7.57 7.53
CA MET A 117 -0.44 -6.64 8.19
C MET A 117 -0.37 -6.80 9.71
N LYS A 118 -0.11 -5.70 10.43
CA LYS A 118 0.02 -5.72 11.90
C LYS A 118 -1.30 -6.00 12.60
N GLY A 119 -2.40 -5.42 12.12
CA GLY A 119 -3.72 -5.62 12.73
C GLY A 119 -4.29 -7.04 12.63
N LEU A 120 -3.63 -7.97 11.91
CA LEU A 120 -4.07 -9.36 11.84
C LEU A 120 -3.61 -10.14 13.08
N ALA A 121 -4.49 -11.01 13.59
CA ALA A 121 -4.15 -11.88 14.69
C ALA A 121 -3.06 -12.89 14.28
N ASN A 122 -2.08 -13.11 15.17
CA ASN A 122 -1.08 -14.16 15.00
C ASN A 122 -1.72 -15.56 15.03
N GLY A 123 -1.13 -16.49 14.28
CA GLY A 123 -1.55 -17.90 14.22
C GLY A 123 -2.59 -18.20 13.14
N ASN A 124 -3.29 -19.32 13.27
CA ASN A 124 -4.21 -19.84 12.23
C ASN A 124 -5.60 -19.14 12.23
N ALA A 125 -5.67 -17.89 12.67
CA ALA A 125 -6.91 -17.13 12.66
C ALA A 125 -7.35 -16.87 11.21
N SER A 126 -8.65 -17.02 10.94
CA SER A 126 -9.20 -16.66 9.63
C SER A 126 -9.06 -15.15 9.39
N LEU A 127 -8.76 -14.77 8.14
CA LEU A 127 -8.78 -13.36 7.75
C LEU A 127 -10.13 -12.71 8.10
N PRO A 128 -10.13 -11.43 8.50
CA PRO A 128 -11.35 -10.67 8.77
C PRO A 128 -12.34 -10.75 7.61
N ASN A 129 -13.64 -10.69 7.91
CA ASN A 129 -14.68 -10.69 6.88
C ASN A 129 -14.74 -9.32 6.18
N HIS A 130 -13.83 -9.10 5.22
CA HIS A 130 -13.74 -7.87 4.43
C HIS A 130 -13.69 -8.19 2.94
N TRP A 131 -14.31 -7.33 2.12
CA TRP A 131 -14.40 -7.53 0.66
C TRP A 131 -13.01 -7.53 0.01
N GLY A 132 -12.07 -6.72 0.51
CA GLY A 132 -10.70 -6.66 0.00
C GLY A 132 -9.97 -7.99 0.12
N PHE A 133 -10.07 -8.66 1.27
CA PHE A 133 -9.50 -10.01 1.43
C PHE A 133 -10.20 -11.05 0.55
N SER A 134 -11.52 -10.93 0.37
CA SER A 134 -12.27 -11.82 -0.50
C SER A 134 -11.83 -11.68 -1.96
N LEU A 135 -11.56 -10.45 -2.42
CA LEU A 135 -11.01 -10.16 -3.74
C LEU A 135 -9.58 -10.69 -3.87
N LEU A 136 -8.70 -10.39 -2.90
CA LEU A 136 -7.29 -10.78 -2.98
C LEU A 136 -7.10 -12.31 -2.98
N ARG A 137 -8.01 -13.07 -2.33
CA ARG A 137 -8.03 -14.55 -2.39
C ARG A 137 -8.26 -15.12 -3.80
N CYS A 138 -8.69 -14.31 -4.76
CA CYS A 138 -8.80 -14.73 -6.15
C CYS A 138 -7.45 -14.87 -6.86
N PHE A 139 -6.40 -14.26 -6.31
CA PHE A 139 -5.06 -14.30 -6.88
C PHE A 139 -4.27 -15.42 -6.21
N PRO A 140 -3.91 -16.49 -6.94
CA PRO A 140 -3.28 -17.66 -6.35
C PRO A 140 -1.85 -17.40 -5.85
N ASN A 141 -1.27 -16.28 -6.28
CA ASN A 141 0.06 -15.83 -5.89
C ASN A 141 0.04 -14.75 -4.80
N VAL A 142 -1.12 -14.41 -4.21
CA VAL A 142 -1.20 -13.47 -3.10
C VAL A 142 -1.28 -14.22 -1.78
N GLU A 143 -0.39 -13.90 -0.85
CA GLU A 143 -0.37 -14.40 0.52
C GLU A 143 -0.48 -13.23 1.49
N ILE A 144 -1.36 -13.36 2.49
CA ILE A 144 -1.57 -12.33 3.50
C ILE A 144 -1.22 -12.92 4.85
N HIS A 145 -0.26 -12.30 5.53
CA HIS A 145 0.30 -12.79 6.78
C HIS A 145 0.23 -11.70 7.87
N PRO A 146 0.09 -12.08 9.14
CA PRO A 146 0.28 -11.13 10.24
C PRO A 146 1.73 -10.61 10.25
N LEU A 147 1.90 -9.34 10.59
CA LEU A 147 3.22 -8.72 10.73
C LEU A 147 3.77 -8.96 12.15
N ASP A 148 4.73 -9.87 12.26
CA ASP A 148 5.51 -10.07 13.48
C ASP A 148 6.72 -9.13 13.48
N LEU A 149 6.61 -7.99 14.18
CA LEU A 149 7.68 -6.99 14.24
C LEU A 149 8.94 -7.50 14.95
N PRO A 150 8.86 -8.18 16.13
CA PRO A 150 10.03 -8.81 16.73
C PRO A 150 10.77 -9.74 15.76
N GLU A 151 10.04 -10.61 15.06
CA GLU A 151 10.65 -11.52 14.09
C GLU A 151 11.22 -10.75 12.90
N LEU A 152 10.51 -9.78 12.34
CA LEU A 152 10.98 -9.00 11.20
C LEU A 152 12.29 -8.27 11.51
N PHE A 153 12.40 -7.64 12.68
CA PHE A 153 13.61 -6.89 13.06
C PHE A 153 14.74 -7.77 13.60
N SER A 154 14.44 -8.97 14.10
CA SER A 154 15.46 -9.90 14.62
C SER A 154 16.56 -10.18 13.59
N GLY A 155 17.82 -10.05 13.99
CA GLY A 155 18.99 -10.25 13.12
C GLY A 155 19.25 -9.13 12.10
N THR A 156 18.47 -8.04 12.14
CA THR A 156 18.73 -6.84 11.32
C THR A 156 19.48 -5.77 12.13
N PRO A 157 20.20 -4.83 11.48
CA PRO A 157 20.78 -3.68 12.18
C PRO A 157 19.74 -2.82 12.92
N LEU A 158 18.47 -2.89 12.53
CA LEU A 158 17.36 -2.19 13.16
C LEU A 158 16.83 -2.89 14.43
N ALA A 159 17.32 -4.08 14.78
CA ALA A 159 16.88 -4.80 15.99
C ALA A 159 17.03 -3.96 17.26
N LYS A 160 18.20 -3.33 17.44
CA LYS A 160 18.47 -2.48 18.62
C LYS A 160 17.58 -1.23 18.61
N TRP A 161 17.41 -0.62 17.45
CA TRP A 161 16.51 0.53 17.29
C TRP A 161 15.09 0.14 17.69
N TYR A 162 14.54 -0.98 17.18
CA TYR A 162 13.18 -1.43 17.50
C TYR A 162 12.97 -1.70 19.00
N LEU A 163 13.98 -2.24 19.70
CA LEU A 163 13.90 -2.56 21.12
C LEU A 163 14.02 -1.34 22.05
N GLN A 164 14.39 -0.16 21.54
CA GLN A 164 14.46 1.05 22.36
C GLN A 164 13.07 1.53 22.78
N SER A 165 12.94 2.01 24.02
CA SER A 165 11.66 2.50 24.57
C SER A 165 11.26 3.89 24.06
N ASP A 166 12.17 4.61 23.39
CA ASP A 166 11.96 6.02 23.01
C ASP A 166 10.96 6.22 21.87
N HIS A 167 10.55 5.16 21.18
CA HIS A 167 9.49 5.20 20.15
C HIS A 167 8.18 5.80 20.64
N GLN A 168 7.86 5.69 21.93
CA GLN A 168 6.63 6.26 22.50
C GLN A 168 6.63 7.80 22.48
N LYS A 169 7.80 8.42 22.31
CA LYS A 169 7.95 9.89 22.20
C LYS A 169 7.93 10.36 20.75
N GLU A 170 7.95 9.45 19.77
CA GLU A 170 7.99 9.79 18.36
C GLU A 170 6.58 10.15 17.87
N PRO A 171 6.29 11.44 17.56
CA PRO A 171 4.97 11.86 17.09
C PRO A 171 4.56 11.18 15.78
N TYR A 172 5.51 10.71 14.97
CA TYR A 172 5.28 10.04 13.69
C TYR A 172 5.66 8.56 13.72
N TYR A 173 5.38 7.88 14.85
CA TYR A 173 5.82 6.49 15.04
C TYR A 173 5.33 5.54 13.94
N LEU A 174 4.09 5.68 13.47
CA LEU A 174 3.54 4.80 12.43
C LEU A 174 4.28 4.93 11.07
N PRO A 175 4.47 6.13 10.50
CA PRO A 175 5.33 6.32 9.33
C PRO A 175 6.76 5.80 9.54
N VAL A 176 7.40 6.14 10.66
CA VAL A 176 8.78 5.71 10.96
C VAL A 176 8.87 4.18 11.05
N LEU A 177 7.88 3.54 11.68
CA LEU A 177 7.78 2.08 11.74
C LEU A 177 7.60 1.47 10.34
N SER A 178 6.81 2.11 9.47
CA SER A 178 6.63 1.69 8.08
C SER A 178 7.94 1.74 7.30
N ASP A 179 8.71 2.82 7.45
CA ASP A 179 10.03 2.98 6.83
C ASP A 179 11.01 1.92 7.30
N ALA A 180 11.05 1.68 8.61
CA ALA A 180 11.88 0.65 9.19
C ALA A 180 11.48 -0.76 8.71
N CYS A 181 10.18 -1.06 8.60
CA CYS A 181 9.70 -2.33 8.08
C CYS A 181 10.11 -2.53 6.62
N ARG A 182 9.95 -1.50 5.77
CA ARG A 182 10.41 -1.52 4.37
C ARG A 182 11.88 -1.88 4.27
N ILE A 183 12.73 -1.22 5.07
CA ILE A 183 14.18 -1.50 5.08
C ILE A 183 14.47 -2.91 5.58
N ALA A 184 13.82 -3.36 6.65
CA ALA A 184 14.01 -4.69 7.22
C ALA A 184 13.57 -5.81 6.26
N ILE A 185 12.46 -5.62 5.54
CA ILE A 185 11.99 -6.55 4.50
C ILE A 185 13.04 -6.66 3.40
N MET A 186 13.52 -5.53 2.87
CA MET A 186 14.54 -5.52 1.83
C MET A 186 15.85 -6.17 2.31
N TRP A 187 16.22 -5.98 3.58
CA TRP A 187 17.40 -6.63 4.18
C TRP A 187 17.24 -8.15 4.29
N LYS A 188 16.09 -8.64 4.76
CA LYS A 188 15.88 -10.07 5.03
C LYS A 188 15.58 -10.88 3.78
N PHE A 189 14.73 -10.34 2.92
CA PHE A 189 14.13 -11.11 1.82
C PHE A 189 14.60 -10.65 0.44
N GLY A 190 15.20 -9.46 0.33
CA GLY A 190 15.45 -8.83 -0.95
C GLY A 190 14.16 -8.65 -1.76
N GLY A 191 14.25 -8.84 -3.07
CA GLY A 191 13.09 -8.76 -3.97
C GLY A 191 12.60 -7.33 -4.18
N ILE A 192 11.28 -7.16 -4.22
CA ILE A 192 10.63 -5.88 -4.55
C ILE A 192 9.70 -5.50 -3.41
N TYR A 193 9.96 -4.36 -2.78
CA TYR A 193 9.01 -3.74 -1.87
C TYR A 193 8.21 -2.65 -2.59
N LEU A 194 6.90 -2.59 -2.35
CA LEU A 194 6.00 -1.54 -2.84
C LEU A 194 5.14 -1.02 -1.69
N ASP A 195 4.92 0.30 -1.65
CA ASP A 195 3.93 0.87 -0.73
C ASP A 195 2.51 0.51 -1.20
N THR A 196 1.55 0.57 -0.28
CA THR A 196 0.14 0.17 -0.51
C THR A 196 -0.65 1.18 -1.36
N ASP A 197 0.03 2.12 -1.99
CA ASP A 197 -0.49 3.12 -2.92
C ASP A 197 0.14 3.07 -4.32
N PHE A 198 1.03 2.09 -4.59
CA PHE A 198 1.59 1.89 -5.93
C PHE A 198 0.68 1.04 -6.82
N ILE A 199 0.44 1.49 -8.05
CA ILE A 199 -0.22 0.68 -9.08
C ILE A 199 0.83 0.17 -10.07
N VAL A 200 0.97 -1.15 -10.14
CA VAL A 200 1.95 -1.82 -10.99
C VAL A 200 1.35 -2.09 -12.37
N LEU A 201 1.89 -1.42 -13.39
CA LEU A 201 1.43 -1.56 -14.77
C LEU A 201 2.19 -2.62 -15.56
N LYS A 202 3.45 -2.86 -15.22
CA LYS A 202 4.35 -3.78 -15.92
C LYS A 202 5.17 -4.60 -14.94
N ASN A 203 5.69 -5.71 -15.42
CA ASN A 203 6.56 -6.58 -14.64
C ASN A 203 7.87 -5.85 -14.31
N LEU A 204 8.22 -5.83 -13.02
CA LEU A 204 9.36 -5.12 -12.47
C LEU A 204 10.61 -6.02 -12.30
N LYS A 205 10.55 -7.31 -12.65
CA LYS A 205 11.67 -8.25 -12.48
C LYS A 205 12.90 -7.95 -13.34
N ASN A 206 12.74 -7.10 -14.35
CA ASN A 206 13.87 -6.66 -15.18
C ASN A 206 14.69 -5.55 -14.52
N LEU A 207 14.25 -5.03 -13.37
CA LEU A 207 14.97 -4.05 -12.58
C LEU A 207 15.89 -4.76 -11.57
N THR A 208 17.11 -4.26 -11.46
CA THR A 208 18.12 -4.76 -10.52
C THR A 208 18.75 -3.57 -9.81
N ASN A 209 18.86 -3.64 -8.48
CA ASN A 209 19.47 -2.57 -7.67
C ASN A 209 18.91 -1.17 -7.97
N THR A 210 17.59 -1.07 -8.06
CA THR A 210 16.88 0.16 -8.45
C THR A 210 16.06 0.67 -7.27
N LEU A 211 15.94 2.00 -7.16
CA LEU A 211 15.04 2.68 -6.23
C LEU A 211 14.07 3.55 -7.04
N GLY A 212 12.78 3.41 -6.76
CA GLY A 212 11.74 4.23 -7.37
C GLY A 212 11.65 5.60 -6.70
N LEU A 213 11.61 6.67 -7.48
CA LEU A 213 11.35 8.03 -7.02
C LEU A 213 10.00 8.48 -7.58
N GLN A 214 9.23 9.18 -6.75
CA GLN A 214 7.98 9.80 -7.19
C GLN A 214 8.28 11.10 -7.94
N ASP A 215 7.63 11.28 -9.08
CA ASP A 215 7.63 12.51 -9.87
C ASP A 215 6.18 12.96 -10.10
N GLN A 216 5.94 14.27 -10.18
CA GLN A 216 4.59 14.82 -10.35
C GLN A 216 4.09 14.76 -11.80
N ASP A 217 5.00 14.77 -12.76
CA ASP A 217 4.69 14.97 -14.18
C ASP A 217 4.93 13.70 -15.02
N VAL A 218 5.60 12.69 -14.45
CA VAL A 218 5.98 11.48 -15.17
C VAL A 218 5.34 10.23 -14.56
N LEU A 219 4.63 9.47 -15.40
CA LEU A 219 4.25 8.10 -15.10
C LEU A 219 5.35 7.15 -15.60
N ASN A 220 5.85 6.28 -14.72
CA ASN A 220 6.79 5.22 -15.08
C ASN A 220 6.06 4.17 -15.96
N GLY A 221 6.07 4.40 -17.28
CA GLY A 221 5.35 3.63 -18.29
C GLY A 221 6.25 2.81 -19.19
#